data_AF-A0A8T5BQY2-F1
#
_entry.id   AF-A0A8T5BQY2-F1
#
_cell.length_a   1.000
_cell.length_b   1.000
_cell.length_c   1.000
_cell.angle_alpha   90.00
_cell.angle_beta   90.00
_cell.angle_gamma   90.00
#
_symmetry.space_group_name_H-M   'P 1'
#
loop_
_entity.id
_entity.type
_entity.pdbx_description
1 polymer ?
#
loop_
_entity_poly.entity_id
_entity_poly.type
_entity_poly.pdbx_seq_one_letter_code
_entity_poly.pdbx_strand_id
1 'polypeptide(L)' 'MVKIYDLEEERVKQEISRLGAKKVLIQLPDGLKSEGLRIAKILEKLGVLPFISADPCYG' A
#
# COMPACT_ATOMS: atom_id res chain seq x y z
N MET A 1 17.91 2.49 -6.21
CA MET A 1 17.58 2.91 -4.83
C MET A 1 17.57 1.67 -3.96
N VAL A 2 18.31 1.64 -2.86
CA VAL A 2 18.29 0.51 -1.91
C VAL A 2 16.98 0.59 -1.12
N LYS A 3 16.19 -0.49 -1.08
CA LYS A 3 15.00 -0.57 -0.22
C LYS A 3 15.46 -0.72 1.23
N ILE A 4 15.18 0.27 2.06
CA ILE A 4 15.56 0.28 3.49
C ILE A 4 14.61 -0.61 4.31
N TYR A 5 13.36 -0.75 3.86
CA TYR A 5 12.32 -1.53 4.52
C TYR A 5 11.72 -2.57 3.56
N ASP A 6 11.38 -3.74 4.09
CA ASP A 6 10.52 -4.70 3.41
C ASP A 6 9.06 -4.38 3.76
N LEU A 7 8.27 -4.02 2.74
CA LEU A 7 6.85 -3.70 2.89
C LEU A 7 5.94 -4.92 2.59
N GLU A 8 6.53 -6.11 2.49
CA GLU A 8 5.82 -7.40 2.32
C GLU A 8 4.84 -7.39 1.13
N GLU A 9 5.25 -6.80 0.00
CA GLU A 9 4.36 -6.55 -1.14
C GLU A 9 3.63 -7.81 -1.63
N GLU A 10 4.31 -8.96 -1.70
CA GLU A 10 3.66 -10.22 -2.12
C GLU A 10 2.59 -10.68 -1.14
N ARG A 11 2.81 -10.53 0.16
CA ARG A 11 1.82 -10.85 1.19
C ARG A 11 0.62 -9.92 1.10
N VAL A 12 0.84 -8.62 0.87
CA VAL A 12 -0.25 -7.65 0.65
C VAL A 12 -1.12 -8.06 -0.54
N LYS A 13 -0.52 -8.45 -1.67
CA LYS A 13 -1.26 -8.94 -2.84
C LYS A 13 -2.09 -10.20 -2.53
N GLN A 14 -1.49 -11.16 -1.81
CA GLN A 14 -2.17 -12.39 -1.40
C GLN A 14 -3.37 -12.08 -0.50
N GLU A 15 -3.22 -11.19 0.47
CA GLU A 15 -4.31 -10.82 1.38
C GLU A 15 -5.46 -10.10 0.68
N ILE A 16 -5.13 -9.17 -0.22
CA ILE A 16 -6.13 -8.49 -1.04
C ILE A 16 -6.94 -9.49 -1.87
N SER A 17 -6.26 -10.47 -2.49
CA SER A 17 -6.93 -11.52 -3.27
C SER A 17 -7.77 -12.43 -2.37
N ARG A 18 -7.24 -12.83 -1.20
CA ARG A 18 -7.94 -13.70 -0.24
C ARG A 18 -9.21 -13.04 0.30
N LEU A 19 -9.16 -11.73 0.56
CA LEU A 19 -10.29 -10.95 1.05
C LEU A 19 -11.25 -10.52 -0.07
N GLY A 20 -10.87 -10.69 -1.35
CA GLY A 20 -11.65 -10.19 -2.49
C GLY A 20 -11.81 -8.67 -2.49
N ALA A 21 -10.87 -7.94 -1.87
CA ALA A 21 -10.98 -6.51 -1.64
C ALA A 21 -11.02 -5.72 -2.96
N LYS A 22 -11.94 -4.77 -3.06
CA LYS A 22 -12.12 -3.92 -4.26
C LYS A 22 -11.61 -2.49 -4.07
N LYS A 23 -11.54 -2.05 -2.82
CA LYS A 23 -11.07 -0.73 -2.40
C LYS A 23 -10.15 -0.91 -1.21
N VAL A 24 -9.01 -0.24 -1.21
CA VAL A 24 -8.00 -0.37 -0.15
C VAL A 24 -7.49 1.02 0.23
N LEU A 25 -7.51 1.32 1.53
CA LEU A 25 -6.85 2.50 2.07
C LEU A 25 -5.40 2.13 2.46
N ILE A 26 -4.45 2.94 2.01
CA ILE A 26 -3.02 2.83 2.32
C ILE A 26 -2.71 3.91 3.36
N GLN A 27 -2.31 3.47 4.55
CA GLN A 27 -1.83 4.34 5.61
C GLN A 27 -0.36 4.05 5.86
N LEU A 28 0.45 5.10 5.93
CA LEU A 28 1.89 5.01 6.11
C LEU A 28 2.35 6.09 7.12
N PRO A 29 3.33 5.80 7.97
CA PRO A 29 4.00 6.83 8.75
C PRO A 29 4.70 7.84 7.83
N ASP A 30 4.95 9.06 8.33
CA ASP A 30 5.46 10.16 7.51
C ASP A 30 6.76 9.82 6.77
N GLY A 31 7.67 9.07 7.41
CA GLY A 31 8.92 8.62 6.80
C GLY A 31 8.76 7.65 5.61
N LEU A 32 7.57 7.09 5.42
CA LEU A 32 7.26 6.14 4.35
C LEU A 32 6.23 6.68 3.34
N LYS A 33 5.71 7.90 3.49
CA LYS A 33 4.66 8.44 2.61
C LYS A 33 5.04 8.43 1.12
N SER A 34 6.33 8.57 0.80
CA SER A 34 6.85 8.47 -0.57
C SER A 34 6.60 7.10 -1.22
N GLU A 35 6.50 6.03 -0.44
CA GLU A 35 6.19 4.67 -0.92
C GLU A 35 4.70 4.51 -1.28
N GLY A 36 3.81 5.38 -0.78
CA GLY A 36 2.37 5.27 -0.99
C GLY A 36 1.96 5.22 -2.46
N LEU A 37 2.56 6.06 -3.30
CA LEU A 37 2.30 6.05 -4.75
C LEU A 37 2.75 4.75 -5.42
N ARG A 38 3.85 4.15 -4.94
CA ARG A 38 4.37 2.90 -5.49
C ARG A 38 3.46 1.73 -5.14
N ILE A 39 2.98 1.67 -3.89
CA ILE A 39 2.02 0.66 -3.43
C ILE A 39 0.69 0.82 -4.17
N ALA A 40 0.18 2.05 -4.30
CA ALA A 40 -1.06 2.33 -5.03
C ALA A 40 -1.02 1.78 -6.46
N LYS A 41 0.07 2.01 -7.20
CA LYS A 41 0.26 1.46 -8.56
C LYS A 41 0.25 -0.07 -8.60
N ILE A 42 0.73 -0.74 -7.56
CA ILE A 42 0.67 -2.21 -7.46
C ILE A 42 -0.78 -2.65 -7.29
N LEU A 43 -1.56 -1.97 -6.45
CA LEU A 43 -2.96 -2.29 -6.21
C LEU A 43 -3.83 -2.03 -7.45
N GLU A 44 -3.58 -0.93 -8.17
CA GLU A 44 -4.25 -0.63 -9.44
C GLU A 44 -4.04 -1.74 -10.47
N LYS A 45 -2.82 -2.29 -10.57
CA LYS A 45 -2.51 -3.43 -11.46
C LYS A 45 -3.24 -4.71 -11.08
N LEU A 46 -3.69 -4.83 -9.84
CA LEU A 46 -4.55 -5.93 -9.38
C LEU A 46 -6.04 -5.65 -9.59
N GLY A 47 -6.41 -4.52 -10.21
CA GLY A 47 -7.80 -4.13 -10.40
C GLY A 47 -8.48 -3.64 -9.12
N VAL A 48 -7.69 -3.21 -8.14
CA VAL A 48 -8.15 -2.65 -6.87
C VAL A 48 -8.05 -1.13 -6.93
N LEU A 49 -9.03 -0.42 -6.33
CA LEU A 49 -8.99 1.03 -6.22
C LEU A 49 -8.27 1.45 -4.92
N PRO A 50 -7.04 2.00 -4.99
CA PRO A 50 -6.33 2.48 -3.81
C PRO A 50 -6.78 3.90 -3.40
N PHE A 51 -6.72 4.16 -2.11
CA PHE A 51 -6.78 5.49 -1.50
C PHE A 51 -5.55 5.66 -0.63
N ILE A 52 -4.85 6.80 -0.69
CA ILE A 52 -3.68 7.06 0.16
C ILE A 52 -4.13 8.04 1.24
N SER A 53 -3.95 7.69 2.51
CA SER A 53 -4.19 8.62 3.61
C SER A 53 -3.14 9.73 3.61
N ALA A 54 -3.59 10.98 3.54
CA ALA A 54 -2.74 12.15 3.60
C ALA A 54 -2.40 12.57 5.04
N ASP A 55 -3.23 12.15 6.01
CA ASP A 55 -3.11 12.53 7.41
C ASP A 55 -1.79 12.00 8.02
N PRO A 56 -1.23 12.70 9.01
CA PRO A 56 -0.13 12.16 9.81
C PRO A 56 -0.54 10.82 10.46
N CYS A 57 0.39 9.87 10.51
CA CYS A 57 0.18 8.55 11.11
C CYS A 57 1.32 8.26 12.08
N TYR A 58 1.00 8.20 13.38
CA TYR A 58 1.99 8.03 14.46
C TYR A 58 1.99 6.64 15.11
N GLY A 59 1.05 5.77 14.72
CA GLY A 59 0.86 4.42 15.25
C GLY A 59 -0.54 3.91 15.00
#